data_AF-A0A7V9AMT3-F1
#
_entry.id   AF-A0A7V9AMT3-F1
#
_cell.length_a   1.000
_cell.length_b   1.000
_cell.length_c   1.000
_cell.angle_alpha   90.00
_cell.angle_beta   90.00
_cell.angle_gamma   90.00
#
_symmetry.space_group_name_H-M   'P 1'
#
loop_
_entity.id
_entity.type
_entity.pdbx_description
1 polymer ?
#
loop_
_entity_poly.entity_id
_entity_poly.type
_entity_poly.pdbx_seq_one_letter_code
_entity_poly.pdbx_strand_id
1 'polypeptide(L)'
;MKTFLGRNTDGASVTKDEANQLVSLPLKITDVKNIVYSMSSYHFLYKRKSVFQDEETGKKQTSFTTVSDLFTVTPLPKVWQANIANGVQSGEEFYFFDILVIDKLGRKFFAPDLKIKVL
;
A
#
# COMPACT_ATOMS: atom_id res chain seq x y z
N MET A 1 -8.84 15.87 4.67
CA MET A 1 -8.51 14.57 5.28
C MET A 1 -7.09 14.22 4.92
N LYS A 2 -6.44 13.35 5.68
CA LYS A 2 -5.11 12.80 5.41
C LYS A 2 -5.17 11.29 5.59
N THR A 3 -4.55 10.59 4.66
CA THR A 3 -4.36 9.14 4.72
C THR A 3 -2.91 8.86 5.05
N PHE A 4 -2.67 7.93 5.97
CA PHE A 4 -1.33 7.56 6.39
C PHE A 4 -1.21 6.08 6.72
N LEU A 5 -0.01 5.56 6.48
CA LEU A 5 0.40 4.22 6.89
C LEU A 5 1.61 4.37 7.80
N GLY A 6 1.43 4.03 9.08
CA GLY A 6 2.40 4.39 10.12
C GLY A 6 2.54 5.92 10.23
N ARG A 7 3.70 6.46 9.85
CA ARG A 7 4.00 7.90 9.79
C ARG A 7 4.00 8.47 8.37
N ASN A 8 3.85 7.62 7.36
CA ASN A 8 4.08 7.96 5.97
C ASN A 8 2.78 8.46 5.30
N THR A 9 2.92 9.47 4.47
CA THR A 9 1.85 10.08 3.66
C THR A 9 2.12 9.88 2.17
N ASP A 10 1.20 10.34 1.31
CA ASP A 10 1.34 10.22 -0.14
C ASP A 10 2.68 10.77 -0.64
N GLY A 11 3.30 10.03 -1.56
CA GLY A 11 4.62 10.34 -2.12
C GLY A 11 5.81 9.91 -1.25
N ALA A 12 5.60 9.29 -0.10
CA ALA A 12 6.68 8.82 0.76
C ALA A 12 7.57 7.80 0.04
N SER A 13 8.87 7.86 0.33
CA SER A 13 9.86 6.88 -0.12
C SER A 13 10.50 6.25 1.11
N VAL A 14 10.51 4.92 1.19
CA VAL A 14 10.87 4.17 2.40
C VAL A 14 11.89 3.10 2.08
N THR A 15 12.67 2.68 3.08
CA THR A 15 13.57 1.53 2.94
C THR A 15 12.78 0.24 2.81
N LYS A 16 13.39 -0.82 2.28
CA LYS A 16 12.80 -2.18 2.28
C LYS A 16 12.35 -2.65 3.67
N ASP A 17 13.15 -2.38 4.70
CA ASP A 17 12.80 -2.77 6.08
C ASP A 17 11.58 -2.00 6.59
N GLU A 18 11.51 -0.71 6.31
CA GLU A 18 10.31 0.08 6.64
C GLU A 18 9.10 -0.39 5.83
N ALA A 19 9.25 -0.68 4.53
CA ALA A 19 8.18 -1.25 3.70
C ALA A 19 7.61 -2.56 4.29
N ASN A 20 8.49 -3.46 4.76
CA ASN A 20 8.11 -4.71 5.41
C ASN A 20 7.33 -4.49 6.72
N GLN A 21 7.69 -3.46 7.48
CA GLN A 21 6.93 -3.08 8.68
C GLN A 21 5.58 -2.46 8.32
N LEU A 22 5.55 -1.58 7.32
CA LEU A 22 4.36 -0.83 6.93
C LEU A 22 3.19 -1.72 6.50
N VAL A 23 3.44 -2.83 5.79
CA VAL A 23 2.35 -3.74 5.36
C VAL A 23 1.60 -4.40 6.52
N SER A 24 2.20 -4.44 7.71
CA SER A 24 1.56 -4.94 8.93
C SER A 24 0.76 -3.88 9.69
N LEU A 25 0.87 -2.60 9.30
CA LEU A 25 0.20 -1.49 9.98
C LEU A 25 -1.17 -1.21 9.39
N PRO A 26 -2.13 -0.74 10.21
CA PRO A 26 -3.42 -0.31 9.71
C PRO A 26 -3.30 1.00 8.93
N LEU A 27 -4.02 1.08 7.82
CA LEU A 27 -4.27 2.31 7.08
C LEU A 27 -5.17 3.22 7.92
N LYS A 28 -4.73 4.46 8.16
CA LYS A 28 -5.43 5.41 9.03
C LYS A 28 -5.81 6.67 8.27
N ILE A 29 -7.00 7.18 8.58
CA ILE A 29 -7.55 8.39 7.98
C ILE A 29 -7.97 9.35 9.09
N THR A 30 -7.48 10.59 9.01
CA THR A 30 -7.87 11.66 9.93
C THR A 30 -8.26 12.95 9.20
N ASP A 31 -9.04 13.80 9.86
CA ASP A 31 -9.23 15.19 9.44
C ASP A 31 -8.22 16.14 10.10
N VAL A 32 -8.39 17.45 9.87
CA VAL A 32 -7.54 18.50 10.45
C VAL A 32 -7.70 18.64 11.97
N LYS A 33 -8.74 18.03 12.56
CA LYS A 33 -8.99 17.99 14.01
C LYS A 33 -8.52 16.67 14.63
N ASN A 34 -7.78 15.84 13.88
CA ASN A 34 -7.35 14.50 14.27
C ASN A 34 -8.49 13.52 14.59
N ILE A 35 -9.70 13.78 14.07
CA ILE A 35 -10.79 12.82 14.17
C ILE A 35 -10.48 11.63 13.27
N VAL A 36 -10.43 10.45 13.86
CA VAL A 36 -10.20 9.18 13.15
C VAL A 36 -11.51 8.69 12.52
N TYR A 37 -11.44 8.30 11.26
CA TYR A 37 -12.56 7.71 10.53
C TYR A 37 -12.48 6.19 10.52
N SER A 38 -13.64 5.53 10.49
CA SER A 38 -13.70 4.07 10.36
C SER A 38 -13.52 3.67 8.89
N MET A 39 -12.77 2.61 8.63
CA MET A 39 -12.58 2.10 7.27
C MET A 39 -13.87 1.44 6.77
N SER A 40 -14.33 1.78 5.56
CA SER A 40 -15.35 1.01 4.84
C SER A 40 -14.69 0.06 3.86
N SER A 41 -13.86 0.61 2.96
CA SER A 41 -13.15 -0.16 1.95
C SER A 41 -12.00 0.62 1.34
N TYR A 42 -11.06 -0.07 0.72
CA TYR A 42 -10.01 0.52 -0.11
C TYR A 42 -9.50 -0.51 -1.12
N HIS A 43 -9.06 -0.06 -2.29
CA HIS A 43 -8.23 -0.87 -3.15
C HIS A 43 -6.77 -0.76 -2.73
N PHE A 44 -6.05 -1.87 -2.80
CA PHE A 44 -4.60 -1.87 -2.66
C PHE A 44 -3.99 -2.53 -3.90
N LEU A 45 -3.01 -1.86 -4.49
CA LEU A 45 -2.20 -2.32 -5.59
C LEU A 45 -0.74 -2.38 -5.14
N TYR A 46 -0.12 -3.52 -5.39
CA TYR A 46 1.31 -3.74 -5.22
C TYR A 46 1.96 -3.92 -6.58
N LYS A 47 2.81 -2.96 -6.95
CA LYS A 47 3.66 -3.05 -8.14
C LYS A 47 4.96 -3.72 -7.74
N ARG A 48 5.09 -5.00 -8.08
CA ARG A 48 6.23 -5.85 -7.76
C ARG A 48 7.21 -5.95 -8.92
N LYS A 49 8.48 -6.04 -8.60
CA LYS A 49 9.60 -6.17 -9.53
C LYS A 49 9.85 -7.64 -9.82
N SER A 50 9.93 -7.98 -11.10
CA SER A 50 10.31 -9.31 -11.57
C SER A 50 11.63 -9.22 -12.32
N VAL A 51 12.58 -10.09 -11.97
CA VAL A 51 13.86 -10.20 -12.66
C VAL A 51 13.92 -11.58 -13.31
N PHE A 52 14.07 -11.60 -14.63
CA PHE A 52 14.15 -12.83 -15.41
C PHE A 52 15.38 -12.78 -16.33
N GLN A 53 15.85 -13.96 -16.74
CA GLN A 53 16.92 -14.06 -17.71
C GLN A 53 16.30 -14.26 -19.08
N ASP A 54 16.67 -13.42 -20.02
CA ASP A 54 16.27 -13.54 -21.41
C ASP A 54 17.00 -14.75 -22.03
N GLU A 55 16.25 -15.69 -22.59
CA GLU A 55 16.79 -16.97 -23.07
C GLU A 55 17.66 -16.81 -24.33
N GLU A 56 17.40 -15.80 -25.16
CA GLU A 56 18.14 -15.55 -26.40
C GLU A 56 19.45 -14.79 -26.15
N THR A 57 19.40 -13.79 -25.25
CA THR A 57 20.52 -12.88 -24.99
C THR A 57 21.32 -13.26 -23.75
N GLY A 58 20.78 -14.13 -22.90
CA GLY A 58 21.36 -14.49 -21.60
C GLY A 58 21.38 -13.35 -20.58
N LYS A 59 20.83 -12.17 -20.90
CA LYS A 59 20.89 -10.97 -20.06
C LYS A 59 19.74 -10.96 -19.05
N LYS A 60 20.02 -10.43 -17.85
CA LYS A 60 18.97 -10.16 -16.86
C LYS A 60 18.13 -8.97 -17.30
N GLN A 61 16.82 -9.16 -17.41
CA GLN A 61 15.85 -8.11 -17.65
C GLN A 61 15.00 -7.87 -16.40
N THR A 62 14.51 -6.64 -16.27
CA THR A 62 13.59 -6.23 -15.20
C THR A 62 12.26 -5.86 -15.82
N SER A 63 11.18 -6.47 -15.31
CA SER A 63 9.81 -6.03 -15.58
C SER A 63 9.09 -5.74 -14.26
N PHE A 64 7.93 -5.08 -14.37
CA PHE A 64 7.04 -4.86 -13.23
C PHE A 64 5.71 -5.52 -13.51
N THR A 65 5.15 -6.15 -12.49
CA THR A 65 3.80 -6.70 -12.52
C THR A 65 2.99 -6.08 -11.38
N THR A 66 1.68 -6.03 -11.53
CA THR A 66 0.78 -5.50 -10.50
C THR A 66 -0.13 -6.60 -9.99
N VAL A 67 -0.28 -6.66 -8.67
CA VAL A 67 -1.32 -7.45 -8.01
C VAL A 67 -2.18 -6.49 -7.20
N SER A 68 -3.49 -6.66 -7.24
CA SER A 68 -4.43 -5.75 -6.58
C SER A 68 -5.67 -6.47 -6.09
N ASP A 69 -6.27 -5.93 -5.03
CA ASP A 69 -7.52 -6.44 -4.47
C ASP A 69 -8.28 -5.32 -3.73
N LEU A 70 -9.57 -5.55 -3.49
CA LEU A 70 -10.44 -4.71 -2.68
C LEU A 70 -10.46 -5.25 -1.25
N PHE A 71 -10.20 -4.38 -0.27
CA PHE A 71 -10.23 -4.72 1.15
C PHE A 71 -11.29 -3.92 1.87
N THR A 72 -11.97 -4.57 2.82
CA THR A 72 -12.94 -3.94 3.73
C THR A 72 -12.42 -3.84 5.17
N VAL A 73 -11.22 -4.38 5.42
CA VAL A 73 -10.56 -4.39 6.73
C VAL A 73 -9.10 -3.96 6.57
N THR A 74 -8.54 -3.38 7.62
CA THR A 74 -7.12 -2.97 7.68
C THR A 74 -6.52 -3.40 9.03
N PRO A 75 -5.27 -3.87 9.12
CA PRO A 75 -4.24 -3.97 8.07
C PRO A 75 -4.58 -5.00 6.98
N LEU A 76 -3.72 -5.09 5.96
CA LEU A 76 -3.85 -6.10 4.88
C LEU A 76 -3.94 -7.52 5.48
N PRO A 77 -4.63 -8.49 4.84
CA PRO A 77 -4.68 -9.87 5.32
C PRO A 77 -3.29 -10.51 5.46
N LYS A 78 -3.15 -11.47 6.38
CA LYS A 78 -1.85 -12.12 6.68
C LYS A 78 -1.15 -12.70 5.44
N VAL A 79 -1.90 -13.23 4.48
CA VAL A 79 -1.34 -13.76 3.23
C VAL A 79 -0.64 -12.66 2.40
N TRP A 80 -1.23 -11.47 2.34
CA TRP A 80 -0.63 -10.31 1.67
C TRP A 80 0.60 -9.82 2.45
N GLN A 81 0.50 -9.73 3.78
CA GLN A 81 1.63 -9.35 4.62
C GLN A 81 2.81 -10.31 4.42
N ALA A 82 2.59 -11.63 4.46
CA ALA A 82 3.64 -12.64 4.28
C ALA A 82 4.26 -12.61 2.87
N ASN A 83 3.43 -12.46 1.82
CA ASN A 83 3.92 -12.40 0.45
C ASN A 83 4.77 -11.16 0.17
N ILE A 84 4.42 -10.01 0.76
CA ILE A 84 5.20 -8.78 0.59
C ILE A 84 6.44 -8.79 1.48
N ALA A 85 6.31 -9.14 2.76
CA ALA A 85 7.39 -9.10 3.74
C ALA A 85 8.61 -9.95 3.34
N ASN A 86 8.38 -11.05 2.63
CA ASN A 86 9.43 -11.98 2.22
C ASN A 86 10.08 -11.63 0.87
N GLY A 87 9.63 -10.57 0.18
CA GLY A 87 9.99 -10.36 -1.23
C GLY A 87 10.06 -8.92 -1.70
N VAL A 88 9.90 -7.93 -0.83
CA VAL A 88 9.93 -6.52 -1.25
C VAL A 88 11.32 -6.11 -1.74
N GLN A 89 11.36 -5.36 -2.84
CA GLN A 89 12.56 -4.92 -3.52
C GLN A 89 12.54 -3.41 -3.79
N SER A 90 13.74 -2.84 -3.91
CA SER A 90 13.93 -1.45 -4.35
C SER A 90 13.30 -1.22 -5.74
N GLY A 91 12.55 -0.13 -5.87
CA GLY A 91 11.82 0.26 -7.07
C GLY A 91 10.36 -0.23 -7.11
N GLU A 92 9.92 -1.00 -6.12
CA GLU A 92 8.51 -1.41 -5.99
C GLU A 92 7.63 -0.33 -5.36
N GLU A 93 6.32 -0.46 -5.51
CA GLU A 93 5.36 0.56 -5.07
C GLU A 93 4.14 -0.07 -4.39
N PHE A 94 3.71 0.54 -3.29
CA PHE A 94 2.45 0.28 -2.61
C PHE A 94 1.49 1.42 -2.90
N TYR A 95 0.28 1.12 -3.36
CA TYR A 95 -0.71 2.12 -3.71
C TYR A 95 -2.08 1.78 -3.12
N PHE A 96 -2.58 2.64 -2.25
CA PHE A 96 -3.90 2.58 -1.65
C PHE A 96 -4.78 3.65 -2.30
N PHE A 97 -5.90 3.25 -2.90
CA PHE A 97 -6.78 4.14 -3.65
C PHE A 97 -8.25 3.75 -3.51
N ASP A 98 -9.16 4.61 -3.99
CA ASP A 98 -10.61 4.48 -3.79
C ASP A 98 -10.99 4.24 -2.31
N ILE A 99 -10.31 4.96 -1.42
CA ILE A 99 -10.40 4.74 0.03
C ILE A 99 -11.71 5.35 0.51
N LEU A 100 -12.64 4.50 0.92
CA LEU A 100 -13.95 4.88 1.43
C LEU A 100 -13.96 4.73 2.96
N VAL A 101 -14.34 5.80 3.66
CA VAL A 101 -14.39 5.86 5.12
C VAL A 101 -15.76 6.29 5.63
N ILE A 102 -16.05 5.99 6.89
CA ILE A 102 -17.32 6.26 7.57
C ILE A 102 -17.04 7.17 8.78
N ASP A 103 -17.80 8.24 8.92
CA ASP A 103 -17.76 9.10 10.10
C ASP A 103 -18.64 8.58 11.24
N LYS A 104 -18.65 9.28 12.38
CA LYS A 104 -19.46 8.91 13.55
C LYS A 104 -20.98 8.97 13.31
N LEU A 105 -21.42 9.64 12.25
CA LEU A 105 -22.83 9.77 11.86
C LEU A 105 -23.22 8.76 10.77
N GLY A 106 -22.33 7.85 10.39
CA GLY A 106 -22.59 6.83 9.36
C GLY A 106 -22.45 7.34 7.92
N ARG A 107 -21.96 8.57 7.72
CA ARG A 107 -21.79 9.16 6.38
C ARG A 107 -20.50 8.66 5.75
N LYS A 108 -20.55 8.36 4.44
CA LYS A 108 -19.42 7.83 3.67
C LYS A 108 -18.69 8.94 2.91
N PHE A 109 -17.36 8.88 2.91
CA PHE A 109 -16.50 9.84 2.24
C PHE A 109 -15.31 9.15 1.57
N PHE A 110 -14.87 9.71 0.44
CA PHE A 110 -13.57 9.34 -0.13
C PHE A 110 -12.44 10.05 0.62
N ALA A 111 -11.47 9.28 1.07
CA ALA A 111 -10.22 9.78 1.62
C ALA A 111 -9.16 9.91 0.50
N PRO A 112 -8.14 10.76 0.66
CA PRO A 112 -7.06 10.87 -0.30
C PRO A 112 -6.30 9.56 -0.46
N ASP A 113 -5.83 9.28 -1.67
CA ASP A 113 -4.99 8.12 -1.95
C ASP A 113 -3.62 8.19 -1.23
N LEU A 114 -2.94 7.06 -1.16
CA LEU A 114 -1.61 6.94 -0.58
C LEU A 114 -0.71 6.05 -1.46
N LYS A 115 0.32 6.65 -2.05
CA LYS A 115 1.38 5.95 -2.77
C LYS A 115 2.70 6.01 -1.99
N ILE A 116 3.33 4.84 -1.81
CA ILE A 116 4.62 4.67 -1.15
C ILE A 116 5.58 3.96 -2.10
N LYS A 117 6.79 4.50 -2.25
CA LYS A 117 7.87 3.93 -3.06
C LYS A 117 8.90 3.25 -2.18
N VAL A 118 9.41 2.09 -2.61
CA VAL A 118 10.47 1.36 -1.91
C VAL A 118 11.82 1.73 -2.52
N LEU A 119 12.78 2.16 -1.69
CA LEU A 119 14.15 2.53 -2.04
C LEU A 119 15.13 1.38 -1.78
#